data_AF-A0A151TDZ8-F1
#
_entry.id   AF-A0A151TDZ8-F1
#
_cell.length_a   1.000
_cell.length_b   1.000
_cell.length_c   1.000
_cell.angle_alpha   90.00
_cell.angle_beta   90.00
_cell.angle_gamma   90.00
#
_symmetry.space_group_name_H-M   'P 1'
#
loop_
_entity.id
_entity.type
_entity.pdbx_description
1 polymer ?
#
loop_
_entity_poly.entity_id
_entity_poly.type
_entity_poly.pdbx_seq_one_letter_code
_entity_poly.pdbx_strand_id
1 'polypeptide(L)'
;MRCCAHILNLIVKDGFKENIDVVVRIRAAIKYVRSSPSRLSKFKACVEQQNIEFKGLVCLDVETRWNSTYLMLEAALKHQKAFEELEMQDKKIH
;
A
#
# COMPACT_ATOMS: atom_id res chain seq x y z
N MET A 1 31.65 -10.74 -4.98
CA MET A 1 31.13 -11.62 -3.90
C MET A 1 29.70 -11.20 -3.61
N ARG A 2 28.71 -12.10 -3.67
CA ARG A 2 27.30 -11.77 -3.36
C ARG A 2 27.01 -12.18 -1.92
N CYS A 3 26.74 -11.21 -1.05
CA CYS A 3 26.31 -11.48 0.33
C CYS A 3 24.86 -11.99 0.36
N CYS A 4 24.44 -12.63 1.46
CA CYS A 4 23.06 -13.11 1.60
C CYS A 4 22.02 -12.01 1.39
N ALA A 5 22.30 -10.78 1.85
CA ALA A 5 21.44 -9.61 1.61
C ALA A 5 21.29 -9.29 0.11
N HIS A 6 22.35 -9.45 -0.68
CA HIS A 6 22.30 -9.28 -2.13
C HIS A 6 21.46 -10.37 -2.81
N ILE A 7 21.57 -11.62 -2.36
CA ILE A 7 20.76 -12.74 -2.87
C ILE A 7 19.28 -12.53 -2.53
N LEU A 8 18.95 -12.18 -1.28
CA LEU A 8 17.59 -11.87 -0.85
C LEU A 8 16.98 -10.74 -1.69
N ASN A 9 17.74 -9.66 -1.91
CA ASN A 9 17.28 -8.55 -2.74
C ASN A 9 17.01 -8.99 -4.21
N LEU A 10 17.76 -9.94 -4.76
CA LEU A 10 17.48 -10.47 -6.10
C LEU A 10 16.18 -11.29 -6.12
N ILE A 11 15.98 -12.18 -5.13
CA ILE A 11 14.77 -13.02 -5.02
C ILE A 11 13.52 -12.15 -4.88
N VAL A 12 13.54 -11.18 -3.96
CA VAL A 12 12.39 -10.28 -3.73
C VAL A 12 12.08 -9.45 -4.97
N LYS A 13 13.11 -8.94 -5.65
CA LYS A 13 12.91 -8.20 -6.90
C LYS A 13 12.28 -9.06 -7.99
N ASP A 14 12.66 -10.32 -8.09
CA ASP A 14 12.09 -11.22 -9.09
C ASP A 14 10.63 -11.55 -8.78
N GLY A 15 10.29 -11.86 -7.53
CA GLY A 15 8.90 -12.06 -7.10
C GLY A 15 8.02 -10.82 -7.29
N PHE A 16 8.59 -9.60 -7.16
CA PHE A 16 7.84 -8.38 -7.47
C PHE A 16 7.59 -8.15 -8.96
N LYS A 17 8.43 -8.66 -9.87
CA LYS A 17 8.18 -8.55 -11.32
C LYS A 17 6.95 -9.34 -11.73
N GLU A 18 6.76 -10.53 -11.17
CA GLU A 18 5.60 -11.39 -11.46
C GLU A 18 4.29 -10.78 -10.93
N ASN A 19 4.38 -9.89 -9.93
CA ASN A 19 3.23 -9.27 -9.26
C ASN A 19 3.13 -7.76 -9.52
N ILE A 20 3.78 -7.27 -10.58
CA ILE A 20 3.91 -5.83 -10.82
C ILE A 20 2.55 -5.12 -10.92
N ASP A 21 1.56 -5.76 -11.54
CA ASP A 21 0.22 -5.19 -11.70
C ASP A 21 -0.49 -4.97 -10.37
N VAL A 22 -0.36 -5.92 -9.43
CA VAL A 22 -0.95 -5.82 -8.08
C VAL A 22 -0.28 -4.67 -7.33
N VAL A 23 1.05 -4.58 -7.39
CA VAL A 23 1.81 -3.51 -6.73
C VAL A 23 1.44 -2.14 -7.31
N VAL A 24 1.26 -2.04 -8.64
CA VAL A 24 0.85 -0.80 -9.31
C VAL A 24 -0.55 -0.37 -8.88
N ARG A 25 -1.52 -1.29 -8.77
CA ARG A 25 -2.89 -0.96 -8.30
C ARG A 25 -2.89 -0.48 -6.85
N ILE A 26 -2.19 -1.18 -5.95
CA ILE A 26 -2.08 -0.75 -4.55
C ILE A 26 -1.41 0.62 -4.46
N ARG A 27 -0.36 0.86 -5.25
CA ARG A 27 0.30 2.17 -5.34
C ARG A 27 -0.67 3.25 -5.82
N ALA A 28 -1.53 2.97 -6.79
CA ALA A 28 -2.54 3.91 -7.29
C ALA A 28 -3.57 4.27 -6.21
N ALA A 29 -4.12 3.27 -5.51
CA ALA A 29 -5.05 3.48 -4.40
C ALA A 29 -4.43 4.33 -3.28
N ILE A 30 -3.17 4.07 -2.91
CA ILE A 30 -2.45 4.86 -1.90
C ILE A 30 -2.19 6.27 -2.40
N LYS A 31 -1.81 6.45 -3.67
CA LYS A 31 -1.67 7.79 -4.28
C LYS A 31 -2.99 8.55 -4.24
N TYR A 32 -4.12 7.89 -4.52
CA TYR A 32 -5.46 8.48 -4.46
C TYR A 32 -5.76 8.98 -3.05
N VAL A 33 -5.66 8.12 -2.04
CA VAL A 33 -5.92 8.48 -0.64
C VAL A 33 -5.06 9.66 -0.19
N ARG A 34 -3.80 9.69 -0.62
CA ARG A 34 -2.82 10.71 -0.21
C ARG A 34 -2.84 11.99 -1.06
N SER A 35 -3.58 12.03 -2.17
CA SER A 35 -3.50 13.16 -3.11
C SER A 35 -4.14 14.45 -2.58
N SER A 36 -4.98 14.37 -1.55
CA SER A 36 -5.55 15.54 -0.89
C SER A 36 -5.86 15.29 0.58
N PRO A 37 -5.88 16.34 1.43
CA PRO A 37 -6.31 16.21 2.83
C PRO A 37 -7.72 15.66 2.96
N SER A 38 -8.63 16.04 2.05
CA SER A 38 -10.02 15.57 2.06
C SER A 38 -10.15 14.07 1.81
N ARG A 39 -9.40 13.51 0.85
CA ARG A 39 -9.38 12.07 0.59
C ARG A 39 -8.76 11.30 1.75
N LEU A 40 -7.68 11.82 2.32
CA LEU A 40 -7.06 11.22 3.50
C LEU A 40 -8.02 11.20 4.70
N SER A 41 -8.75 12.29 4.95
CA SER A 41 -9.75 12.33 6.03
C SER A 41 -10.89 11.35 5.81
N LYS A 42 -11.39 11.20 4.58
CA LYS A 42 -12.39 10.15 4.26
C LYS A 42 -11.87 8.75 4.53
N PHE A 43 -10.63 8.47 4.12
CA PHE A 43 -10.01 7.17 4.40
C PHE A 43 -9.87 6.93 5.90
N LYS A 44 -9.44 7.92 6.68
CA LYS A 44 -9.39 7.81 8.15
C LYS A 44 -10.76 7.51 8.77
N ALA A 45 -11.83 8.14 8.26
CA ALA A 45 -13.18 7.82 8.70
C ALA A 45 -13.55 6.35 8.39
N CYS A 46 -13.14 5.82 7.23
CA CYS A 46 -13.32 4.40 6.91
C CYS A 46 -12.52 3.49 7.87
N VAL A 47 -11.30 3.88 8.24
CA VAL A 47 -10.46 3.15 9.22
C VAL A 47 -11.14 3.09 10.60
N GLU A 48 -11.71 4.22 11.04
CA GLU A 48 -12.47 4.31 12.29
C GLU A 48 -13.75 3.48 12.23
N GLN A 49 -14.53 3.57 11.14
CA GLN A 49 -15.76 2.80 10.93
C GLN A 49 -15.51 1.29 10.98
N GLN A 50 -14.40 0.84 10.40
CA GLN A 50 -14.00 -0.57 10.38
C GLN A 50 -13.29 -1.03 11.67
N ASN A 51 -13.17 -0.16 12.68
CA ASN A 51 -12.54 -0.45 13.98
C ASN A 51 -11.14 -1.06 13.84
N ILE A 52 -10.35 -0.55 12.88
CA ILE A 52 -8.99 -1.05 12.64
C ILE A 52 -8.06 -0.57 13.76
N GLU A 53 -7.50 -1.50 14.53
CA GLU A 53 -6.60 -1.20 15.65
C GLU A 53 -5.24 -0.62 15.19
N PHE A 54 -4.83 -0.92 13.95
CA PHE A 54 -3.56 -0.44 13.42
C PHE A 54 -3.62 1.08 13.18
N LYS A 55 -2.80 1.82 13.95
CA LYS A 55 -2.76 3.29 13.91
C LYS A 55 -1.76 3.87 12.90
N GLY A 56 -1.00 3.02 12.21
CA GLY A 56 -0.05 3.47 11.20
C GLY A 56 -0.77 4.10 10.01
N LEU A 57 -0.11 5.00 9.27
CA LEU A 57 -0.67 5.55 8.03
C LEU A 57 -0.19 4.76 6.82
N VAL A 58 -1.00 4.76 5.75
CA VAL A 58 -0.56 4.26 4.44
C VAL A 58 0.60 5.12 3.91
N CYS A 59 1.63 4.46 3.40
CA CYS A 59 2.84 5.09 2.86
C CYS A 59 3.02 4.72 1.38
N LEU A 60 3.58 5.65 0.61
CA LEU A 60 3.96 5.37 -0.77
C LEU A 60 5.38 4.81 -0.78
N ASP A 61 5.61 3.78 -1.58
CA ASP A 61 6.94 3.21 -1.72
C ASP A 61 7.88 4.06 -2.59
N VAL A 62 9.15 3.70 -2.54
CA VAL A 62 10.20 4.17 -3.45
C VAL A 62 10.54 3.01 -4.38
N GLU A 63 10.20 3.14 -5.66
CA GLU A 63 10.25 2.05 -6.65
C GLU A 63 11.61 1.33 -6.74
N THR A 64 12.71 2.02 -6.43
CA THR A 64 14.05 1.44 -6.46
C THR A 64 14.43 0.64 -5.21
N ARG A 65 13.59 0.66 -4.15
CA ARG A 65 13.86 0.07 -2.83
C ARG A 65 12.75 -0.88 -2.38
N TRP A 66 13.01 -2.18 -2.53
CA TRP A 66 12.06 -3.25 -2.17
C TRP A 66 11.55 -3.17 -0.72
N ASN A 67 12.39 -2.75 0.23
CA ASN A 67 11.99 -2.56 1.63
C ASN A 67 10.82 -1.58 1.78
N SER A 68 10.82 -0.51 0.98
CA SER A 68 9.73 0.48 1.01
C SER A 68 8.46 -0.05 0.37
N THR A 69 8.58 -0.86 -0.68
CA THR A 69 7.45 -1.58 -1.29
C THR A 69 6.85 -2.57 -0.30
N TYR A 70 7.68 -3.30 0.44
CA TYR A 70 7.23 -4.18 1.53
C TYR A 70 6.41 -3.41 2.57
N LEU A 71 6.93 -2.28 3.09
CA LEU A 71 6.22 -1.46 4.08
C LEU A 71 4.90 -0.89 3.54
N MET A 72 4.87 -0.48 2.26
CA MET A 72 3.65 -0.04 1.60
C MET A 72 2.60 -1.17 1.55
N LEU A 73 3.00 -2.37 1.14
CA LEU A 73 2.11 -3.53 1.04
C LEU A 73 1.62 -3.98 2.42
N GLU A 74 2.51 -3.99 3.42
CA GLU A 74 2.15 -4.33 4.80
C GLU A 74 1.12 -3.34 5.35
N ALA A 75 1.33 -2.04 5.16
CA ALA A 75 0.38 -1.01 5.57
C ALA A 75 -0.94 -1.13 4.80
N ALA A 76 -0.91 -1.39 3.50
CA ALA A 76 -2.11 -1.59 2.68
C ALA A 76 -2.94 -2.76 3.19
N LEU A 77 -2.30 -3.89 3.48
CA LEU A 77 -2.96 -5.09 3.98
C LEU A 77 -3.61 -4.85 5.36
N LYS A 78 -2.90 -4.16 6.27
CA LYS A 78 -3.46 -3.78 7.59
C LYS A 78 -4.67 -2.85 7.49
N HIS A 79 -4.83 -2.13 6.37
CA HIS A 79 -5.98 -1.27 6.11
C HIS A 79 -6.93 -1.80 5.04
N GLN A 80 -6.85 -3.09 4.67
CA GLN A 80 -7.62 -3.65 3.56
C GLN A 80 -9.12 -3.33 3.66
N LYS A 81 -9.74 -3.56 4.83
CA LYS A 81 -11.16 -3.28 5.05
C LYS A 81 -11.53 -1.80 4.86
N ALA A 82 -10.61 -0.87 5.18
CA ALA A 82 -10.85 0.55 4.96
C ALA A 82 -10.77 0.93 3.48
N PHE A 83 -9.93 0.25 2.69
CA PHE A 83 -9.93 0.42 1.24
C PHE A 83 -11.20 -0.14 0.59
N GLU A 84 -11.67 -1.31 1.03
CA GLU A 84 -12.94 -1.89 0.57
C GLU A 84 -14.14 -0.97 0.89
N GLU A 85 -14.21 -0.44 2.11
CA GLU A 85 -15.23 0.54 2.49
C GLU A 85 -15.14 1.82 1.65
N LEU A 86 -13.92 2.35 1.46
CA LEU A 86 -13.70 3.55 0.66
C LEU A 86 -14.13 3.36 -0.81
N GLU A 87 -13.94 2.17 -1.37
CA GLU A 87 -14.39 1.82 -2.73
C GLU A 87 -15.93 1.83 -2.84
N MET A 88 -16.63 1.34 -1.81
CA MET A 88 -18.09 1.41 -1.77
C MET A 88 -18.60 2.87 -1.68
N GLN A 89 -17.90 3.72 -0.93
CA GLN A 89 -18.28 5.13 -0.72
C GLN A 89 -17.83 6.08 -1.84
N ASP A 90 -16.72 5.79 -2.51
CA ASP A 90 -16.09 6.67 -3.50
C ASP A 90 -15.64 5.88 -4.73
N LYS A 91 -16.55 5.78 -5.72
CA LYS A 91 -16.33 5.07 -6.99
C LYS A 91 -15.18 5.62 -7.85
N LYS A 92 -14.49 6.68 -7.43
CA LYS A 92 -13.32 7.26 -8.12
C LYS A 92 -12.00 6.60 -7.72
N ILE A 93 -12.00 5.71 -6.74
CA ILE A 93 -10.84 4.88 -6.43
C ILE A 93 -10.77 3.74 -7.46
N HIS A 94 -9.64 3.59 -8.15
CA HIS A 94 -9.36 2.56 -9.16
C HIS A 94 -7.95 2.00 -8.91
#